data_AF-A0A6L7YN97-F1
#
_entry.id   AF-A0A6L7YN97-F1
#
_cell.length_a   1.000
_cell.length_b   1.000
_cell.length_c   1.000
_cell.angle_alpha   90.00
_cell.angle_beta   90.00
_cell.angle_gamma   90.00
#
_symmetry.space_group_name_H-M   'P 1'
#
loop_
_entity.id
_entity.type
_entity.pdbx_description
1 polymer ?
#
loop_
_entity_poly.entity_id
_entity_poly.type
_entity_poly.pdbx_seq_one_letter_code
_entity_poly.pdbx_strand_id
1 'polypeptide(L)'
;MTESREPPDINLSPTRRSGATSERDRSRRTTRSIMRDASVRAVRGVRFVGSRANTAALGVARGSARAAGGIGIESGPLVRDAVIGVVEGTGQVVSVTAPAIRDVVAGGVRAGNARSDGNNVSSNVVAGAIVGADSVGLDESEAVAAVVEGAVEGIVETGGDMSDAAREAVGGVVSGVVETGGDVETATRDAADLLIAQAAEMDHSAHEIAGVATSAVEAALVETSINEEVEADVVVAAAVGAVEAAYRVDTTHGDLVRQAVLSQVAEPSAGLTPGLRSRLPGIAEQLSRELPQGRAAWRGKAIFRAVRVLHQSGGIDLAGSLAYFAILSLFPLLALVIMGVIYLGDSEGVRAQITNLLAYYFPASGDLIQEVIGGLFGGSLTLGVVALASLLIGANGLFRVTDRAVNRVFGTLGSGVVQATASQIALAALLTILFLLSLSLTAVFYTVLNLSDDFFPNAGLGTAIIAGLLSVLSAVLPAILMAVIFAFVYRQMPNVRVEWRDAAFGSMIAIGLFEVAKHGFFWFIDLATNRNVVYGPI
;
A
#
# COMPACT_ATOMS: atom_id res chain seq x y z
N MET A 1 -4.30 15.10 -94.25
CA MET A 1 -4.47 16.14 -93.21
C MET A 1 -5.41 15.58 -92.16
N THR A 2 -4.84 15.04 -91.08
CA THR A 2 -5.55 14.62 -89.87
C THR A 2 -4.60 14.89 -88.71
N GLU A 3 -4.89 15.96 -87.97
CA GLU A 3 -4.18 16.41 -86.76
C GLU A 3 -4.52 15.48 -85.59
N SER A 4 -3.51 14.85 -85.01
CA SER A 4 -3.60 14.16 -83.71
C SER A 4 -3.22 15.12 -82.59
N ARG A 5 -4.17 15.49 -81.73
CA ARG A 5 -3.92 16.23 -80.49
C ARG A 5 -3.53 15.25 -79.37
N GLU A 6 -2.33 15.38 -78.84
CA GLU A 6 -1.95 14.82 -77.53
C GLU A 6 -2.64 15.59 -76.39
N PRO A 7 -3.02 14.94 -75.27
CA PRO A 7 -3.45 15.64 -74.06
C PRO A 7 -2.24 16.14 -73.25
N PRO A 8 -2.39 17.21 -72.45
CA PRO A 8 -1.28 17.83 -71.74
C PRO A 8 -0.85 17.00 -70.52
N ASP A 9 0.46 16.85 -70.34
CA ASP A 9 1.10 16.30 -69.15
C ASP A 9 0.81 17.17 -67.93
N ILE A 10 0.00 16.66 -67.00
CA ILE A 10 -0.26 17.30 -65.71
C ILE A 10 0.92 16.93 -64.79
N ASN A 11 1.94 17.79 -64.78
CA ASN A 11 3.03 17.75 -63.81
C ASN A 11 2.49 18.07 -62.40
N LEU A 12 2.16 17.03 -61.63
CA LEU A 12 1.82 17.14 -60.21
C LEU A 12 3.12 17.32 -59.40
N SER A 13 3.48 18.58 -59.14
CA SER A 13 4.55 18.95 -58.20
C SER A 13 4.36 18.32 -56.81
N PRO A 14 5.42 17.93 -56.07
CA PRO A 14 5.32 17.19 -54.80
C PRO A 14 4.71 17.97 -53.62
N THR A 15 4.43 19.26 -53.78
CA THR A 15 4.14 20.19 -52.67
C THR A 15 2.71 20.09 -52.10
N ARG A 16 1.74 19.47 -52.80
CA ARG A 16 0.35 19.38 -52.30
C ARG A 16 0.10 18.28 -51.26
N ARG A 17 0.97 17.26 -51.15
CA ARG A 17 0.78 16.19 -50.15
C ARG A 17 1.20 16.60 -48.73
N SER A 18 2.16 17.52 -48.60
CA SER A 18 2.66 17.99 -47.29
C SER A 18 1.71 18.96 -46.56
N GLY A 19 0.89 19.72 -47.29
CA GLY A 19 -0.08 20.64 -46.67
C GLY A 19 -1.27 19.92 -46.03
N ALA A 20 -1.78 18.89 -46.71
CA ALA A 20 -2.95 18.12 -46.28
C ALA A 20 -2.70 17.26 -45.03
N THR A 21 -1.47 16.81 -44.79
CA THR A 21 -1.09 16.12 -43.54
C THR A 21 -1.02 17.10 -42.37
N SER A 22 -0.44 18.29 -42.57
CA SER A 22 -0.35 19.31 -41.52
C SER A 22 -1.72 19.86 -41.06
N GLU A 23 -2.68 20.00 -41.98
CA GLU A 23 -4.04 20.43 -41.66
C GLU A 23 -4.83 19.34 -40.92
N ARG A 24 -4.65 18.07 -41.29
CA ARG A 24 -5.26 16.94 -40.58
C ARG A 24 -4.72 16.82 -39.16
N ASP A 25 -3.41 16.96 -38.96
CA ASP A 25 -2.80 16.89 -37.63
C ASP A 25 -3.21 18.06 -36.76
N ARG A 26 -3.31 19.27 -37.32
CA ARG A 26 -3.81 20.44 -36.60
C ARG A 26 -5.27 20.25 -36.20
N SER A 27 -6.12 19.76 -37.11
CA SER A 27 -7.54 19.49 -36.82
C SER A 27 -7.73 18.42 -35.74
N ARG A 28 -6.91 17.34 -35.77
CA ARG A 28 -6.89 16.30 -34.74
C ARG A 28 -6.50 16.86 -33.37
N ARG A 29 -5.43 17.66 -33.29
CA ARG A 29 -5.01 18.34 -32.05
C ARG A 29 -6.09 19.27 -31.50
N THR A 30 -6.72 20.06 -32.35
CA THR A 30 -7.82 20.94 -31.93
C THR A 30 -8.98 20.14 -31.36
N THR A 31 -9.39 19.06 -32.03
CA THR A 31 -10.49 18.19 -31.57
C THR A 31 -10.17 17.57 -30.21
N ARG A 32 -8.94 17.10 -30.03
CA ARG A 32 -8.43 16.55 -28.76
C ARG A 32 -8.47 17.56 -27.62
N SER A 33 -7.96 18.78 -27.84
CA SER A 33 -8.00 19.86 -26.83
C SER A 33 -9.42 20.25 -26.43
N ILE A 34 -10.34 20.34 -27.40
CA ILE A 34 -11.76 20.63 -27.14
C ILE A 34 -12.36 19.53 -26.27
N MET A 35 -11.98 18.27 -26.49
CA MET A 35 -12.51 17.15 -25.73
C MET A 35 -12.02 17.13 -24.28
N ARG A 36 -10.73 17.41 -24.06
CA ARG A 36 -10.18 17.60 -22.71
C ARG A 36 -10.91 18.73 -21.99
N ASP A 37 -11.02 19.91 -22.61
CA ASP A 37 -11.70 21.07 -22.04
C ASP A 37 -13.20 20.83 -21.78
N ALA A 38 -13.87 20.07 -22.65
CA ALA A 38 -15.26 19.69 -22.46
C ALA A 38 -15.40 18.73 -21.27
N SER A 39 -14.46 17.80 -21.10
CA SER A 39 -14.45 16.84 -19.99
C SER A 39 -14.21 17.54 -18.65
N VAL A 40 -13.22 18.44 -18.59
CA VAL A 40 -12.95 19.30 -17.42
C VAL A 40 -14.20 20.11 -17.06
N ARG A 41 -14.82 20.77 -18.04
CA ARG A 41 -16.03 21.59 -17.81
C ARG A 41 -17.22 20.74 -17.39
N ALA A 42 -17.39 19.55 -17.96
CA ALA A 42 -18.47 18.64 -17.59
C ALA A 42 -18.33 18.18 -16.13
N VAL A 43 -17.13 17.79 -15.70
CA VAL A 43 -16.85 17.41 -14.32
C VAL A 43 -17.04 18.60 -13.36
N ARG A 44 -16.54 19.80 -13.69
CA ARG A 44 -16.76 21.02 -12.90
C ARG A 44 -18.24 21.44 -12.80
N GLY A 45 -19.03 21.21 -13.85
CA GLY A 45 -20.42 21.62 -13.95
C GLY A 45 -21.36 20.79 -13.07
N VAL A 46 -20.95 19.59 -12.67
CA VAL A 46 -21.69 18.77 -11.70
C VAL A 46 -21.46 19.35 -10.31
N ARG A 47 -22.33 20.30 -9.90
CA ARG A 47 -22.48 20.61 -8.47
C ARG A 47 -22.92 19.31 -7.78
N PHE A 48 -22.08 18.69 -6.93
CA PHE A 48 -22.42 18.08 -5.63
C PHE A 48 -21.46 16.96 -5.12
N VAL A 49 -21.56 16.78 -3.79
CA VAL A 49 -20.92 15.91 -2.79
C VAL A 49 -20.78 14.41 -3.15
N GLY A 50 -19.58 13.85 -2.93
CA GLY A 50 -19.37 12.41 -2.70
C GLY A 50 -19.27 11.52 -3.96
N SER A 51 -19.60 10.23 -3.81
CA SER A 51 -19.37 9.12 -4.77
C SER A 51 -20.01 9.25 -6.17
N ARG A 52 -20.74 10.34 -6.43
CA ARG A 52 -21.41 10.62 -7.72
C ARG A 52 -20.51 11.28 -8.77
N ALA A 53 -19.34 11.79 -8.36
CA ALA A 53 -18.33 12.32 -9.29
C ALA A 53 -17.81 11.23 -10.24
N ASN A 54 -17.55 10.02 -9.73
CA ASN A 54 -17.06 8.89 -10.54
C ASN A 54 -18.07 8.44 -11.59
N THR A 55 -19.37 8.45 -11.29
CA THR A 55 -20.41 8.09 -12.28
C THR A 55 -20.53 9.13 -13.40
N ALA A 56 -20.32 10.42 -13.10
CA ALA A 56 -20.31 11.50 -14.09
C ALA A 56 -19.04 11.45 -14.95
N ALA A 57 -17.87 11.27 -14.32
CA ALA A 57 -16.58 11.01 -14.96
C ALA A 57 -16.66 9.82 -15.94
N LEU A 58 -17.25 8.71 -15.48
CA LEU A 58 -17.52 7.51 -16.29
C LEU A 58 -18.45 7.81 -17.48
N GLY A 59 -19.49 8.62 -17.27
CA GLY A 59 -20.41 9.05 -18.33
C GLY A 59 -19.73 9.91 -19.40
N VAL A 60 -18.80 10.79 -19.00
CA VAL A 60 -17.99 11.62 -19.88
C VAL A 60 -17.00 10.77 -20.67
N ALA A 61 -16.25 9.88 -20.04
CA ALA A 61 -15.33 8.97 -20.73
C ALA A 61 -16.05 8.06 -21.74
N ARG A 62 -17.19 7.47 -21.35
CA ARG A 62 -18.05 6.66 -22.26
C ARG A 62 -18.65 7.48 -23.40
N GLY A 63 -19.08 8.71 -23.13
CA GLY A 63 -19.60 9.64 -24.14
C GLY A 63 -18.53 10.03 -25.17
N SER A 64 -17.31 10.27 -24.69
CA SER A 64 -16.13 10.58 -25.51
C SER A 64 -15.76 9.44 -26.43
N ALA A 65 -15.69 8.22 -25.90
CA ALA A 65 -15.42 7.01 -26.68
C ALA A 65 -16.50 6.75 -27.75
N ARG A 66 -17.78 7.01 -27.45
CA ARG A 66 -18.88 6.91 -28.43
C ARG A 66 -18.79 7.97 -29.52
N ALA A 67 -18.43 9.20 -29.18
CA ALA A 67 -18.28 10.29 -30.15
C ALA A 67 -17.10 10.05 -31.10
N ALA A 68 -15.98 9.49 -30.62
CA ALA A 68 -14.81 9.15 -31.43
C ALA A 68 -15.14 8.20 -32.59
N GLY A 69 -15.87 7.13 -32.28
CA GLY A 69 -16.23 6.09 -33.26
C GLY A 69 -17.20 6.58 -34.35
N GLY A 70 -17.97 7.64 -34.10
CA GLY A 70 -18.86 8.25 -35.09
C GLY A 70 -18.15 9.17 -36.09
N ILE A 71 -16.92 9.59 -35.81
CA ILE A 71 -16.19 10.64 -36.57
C ILE A 71 -14.95 10.07 -37.28
N GLY A 72 -14.63 8.77 -37.11
CA GLY A 72 -13.50 8.13 -37.78
C GLY A 72 -12.13 8.61 -37.28
N ILE A 73 -12.05 9.08 -36.04
CA ILE A 73 -10.80 9.45 -35.36
C ILE A 73 -10.32 8.25 -34.54
N GLU A 74 -9.00 8.03 -34.45
CA GLU A 74 -8.41 7.06 -33.51
C GLU A 74 -8.96 7.27 -32.11
N SER A 75 -9.64 6.25 -31.59
CA SER A 75 -10.38 6.29 -30.32
C SER A 75 -9.45 6.42 -29.11
N GLY A 76 -8.27 5.82 -29.14
CA GLY A 76 -7.31 5.80 -28.03
C GLY A 76 -6.92 7.19 -27.52
N PRO A 77 -6.24 8.04 -28.34
CA PRO A 77 -5.78 9.35 -27.90
C PRO A 77 -6.91 10.29 -27.45
N LEU A 78 -8.11 10.16 -28.01
CA LEU A 78 -9.25 10.97 -27.60
C LEU A 78 -9.77 10.54 -26.22
N VAL A 79 -9.84 9.24 -25.96
CA VAL A 79 -10.22 8.69 -24.65
C VAL A 79 -9.19 9.06 -23.60
N ARG A 80 -7.90 8.99 -23.92
CA ARG A 80 -6.80 9.48 -23.09
C ARG A 80 -7.02 10.92 -22.64
N ASP A 81 -7.24 11.84 -23.58
CA ASP A 81 -7.45 13.27 -23.28
C ASP A 81 -8.73 13.53 -22.47
N ALA A 82 -9.76 12.71 -22.66
CA ALA A 82 -10.97 12.76 -21.84
C ALA A 82 -10.69 12.30 -20.40
N VAL A 83 -9.91 11.23 -20.21
CA VAL A 83 -9.50 10.74 -18.88
C VAL A 83 -8.65 11.78 -18.15
N ILE A 84 -7.69 12.41 -18.84
CA ILE A 84 -6.91 13.52 -18.27
C ILE A 84 -7.85 14.64 -17.81
N GLY A 85 -8.77 15.08 -18.67
CA GLY A 85 -9.71 16.14 -18.32
C GLY A 85 -10.67 15.76 -17.17
N VAL A 86 -10.98 14.48 -17.03
CA VAL A 86 -11.76 13.96 -15.89
C VAL A 86 -10.96 14.06 -14.59
N VAL A 87 -9.70 13.61 -14.58
CA VAL A 87 -8.84 13.62 -13.39
C VAL A 87 -8.46 15.05 -12.99
N GLU A 88 -8.16 15.92 -13.95
CA GLU A 88 -7.95 17.35 -13.71
C GLU A 88 -9.19 18.04 -13.13
N GLY A 89 -10.35 17.72 -13.71
CA GLY A 89 -11.63 18.25 -13.28
C GLY A 89 -11.98 17.83 -11.86
N THR A 90 -11.68 16.59 -11.47
CA THR A 90 -11.89 16.13 -10.09
C THR A 90 -10.91 16.77 -9.13
N GLY A 91 -9.62 16.87 -9.47
CA GLY A 91 -8.57 17.47 -8.62
C GLY A 91 -8.79 18.94 -8.26
N GLN A 92 -9.48 19.69 -9.12
CA GLN A 92 -9.80 21.09 -8.87
C GLN A 92 -11.06 21.31 -8.02
N VAL A 93 -11.87 20.25 -7.81
CA VAL A 93 -13.12 20.30 -7.05
C VAL A 93 -13.00 19.57 -5.71
N VAL A 94 -12.20 18.49 -5.66
CA VAL A 94 -11.89 17.67 -4.46
C VAL A 94 -10.43 17.20 -4.56
N SER A 95 -9.71 17.00 -3.44
CA SER A 95 -8.41 16.34 -3.49
C SER A 95 -8.54 14.95 -4.14
N VAL A 96 -7.89 14.72 -5.28
CA VAL A 96 -7.88 13.41 -5.93
C VAL A 96 -7.16 12.42 -5.03
N THR A 97 -7.80 11.27 -4.82
CA THR A 97 -7.26 10.15 -4.04
C THR A 97 -7.04 8.97 -4.97
N ALA A 98 -6.09 8.07 -4.65
CA ALA A 98 -5.88 6.83 -5.39
C ALA A 98 -7.17 6.07 -5.75
N PRO A 99 -8.15 5.86 -4.83
CA PRO A 99 -9.40 5.19 -5.17
C PRO A 99 -10.21 5.86 -6.29
N ALA A 100 -10.15 7.19 -6.40
CA ALA A 100 -10.88 7.90 -7.45
C ALA A 100 -10.26 7.63 -8.83
N ILE A 101 -8.92 7.62 -8.92
CA ILE A 101 -8.21 7.30 -10.16
C ILE A 101 -8.48 5.85 -10.56
N ARG A 102 -8.39 4.92 -9.60
CA ARG A 102 -8.71 3.51 -9.83
C ARG A 102 -10.09 3.32 -10.45
N ASP A 103 -11.12 3.89 -9.85
CA ASP A 103 -12.50 3.77 -10.34
C ASP A 103 -12.66 4.34 -11.76
N VAL A 104 -11.96 5.44 -12.07
CA VAL A 104 -11.95 6.04 -13.42
C VAL A 104 -11.27 5.11 -14.41
N VAL A 105 -10.12 4.52 -14.06
CA VAL A 105 -9.40 3.57 -14.91
C VAL A 105 -10.22 2.30 -15.12
N ALA A 106 -10.71 1.66 -14.04
CA ALA A 106 -11.58 0.49 -14.13
C ALA A 106 -12.82 0.76 -14.98
N GLY A 107 -13.41 1.94 -14.83
CA GLY A 107 -14.52 2.39 -15.64
C GLY A 107 -14.20 2.56 -17.14
N GLY A 108 -13.04 3.16 -17.43
CA GLY A 108 -12.55 3.41 -18.78
C GLY A 108 -12.12 2.14 -19.50
N VAL A 109 -11.36 1.28 -18.83
CA VAL A 109 -10.90 -0.02 -19.35
C VAL A 109 -12.08 -0.94 -19.66
N ARG A 110 -13.08 -1.03 -18.77
CA ARG A 110 -14.34 -1.76 -19.06
C ARG A 110 -15.02 -1.26 -20.33
N ALA A 111 -15.04 0.06 -20.53
CA ALA A 111 -15.67 0.64 -21.71
C ALA A 111 -14.85 0.40 -22.99
N GLY A 112 -13.52 0.31 -22.88
CA GLY A 112 -12.60 -0.04 -23.96
C GLY A 112 -12.77 -1.50 -24.38
N ASN A 113 -12.72 -2.44 -23.43
CA ASN A 113 -12.81 -3.89 -23.67
C ASN A 113 -14.15 -4.33 -24.27
N ALA A 114 -15.24 -3.61 -24.03
CA ALA A 114 -16.54 -3.87 -24.66
C ALA A 114 -16.55 -3.66 -26.19
N ARG A 115 -15.45 -3.16 -26.79
CA ARG A 115 -15.26 -2.97 -28.24
C ARG A 115 -14.12 -3.85 -28.77
N SER A 116 -14.29 -4.37 -29.98
CA SER A 116 -13.29 -5.18 -30.70
C SER A 116 -11.97 -4.45 -31.04
N ASP A 117 -11.85 -3.16 -30.73
CA ASP A 117 -10.62 -2.36 -30.85
C ASP A 117 -9.85 -2.26 -29.50
N GLY A 118 -10.14 -3.17 -28.55
CA GLY A 118 -9.81 -3.07 -27.12
C GLY A 118 -8.35 -2.75 -26.78
N ASN A 119 -7.38 -3.24 -27.56
CA ASN A 119 -5.96 -3.22 -27.20
C ASN A 119 -5.28 -1.85 -27.22
N ASN A 120 -5.88 -0.82 -27.82
CA ASN A 120 -5.31 0.53 -27.79
C ASN A 120 -6.08 1.48 -26.89
N VAL A 121 -7.31 1.15 -26.49
CA VAL A 121 -8.13 2.08 -25.68
C VAL A 121 -7.75 1.97 -24.21
N SER A 122 -7.49 0.76 -23.71
CA SER A 122 -7.20 0.50 -22.30
C SER A 122 -5.85 1.09 -21.88
N SER A 123 -4.77 0.88 -22.63
CA SER A 123 -3.46 1.51 -22.41
C SER A 123 -3.53 3.04 -22.47
N ASN A 124 -4.33 3.60 -23.38
CA ASN A 124 -4.56 5.05 -23.44
C ASN A 124 -5.34 5.59 -22.23
N VAL A 125 -6.26 4.82 -21.65
CA VAL A 125 -6.93 5.17 -20.38
C VAL A 125 -5.92 5.20 -19.25
N VAL A 126 -5.07 4.18 -19.16
CA VAL A 126 -4.00 4.04 -18.15
C VAL A 126 -3.02 5.21 -18.26
N ALA A 127 -2.49 5.49 -19.46
CA ALA A 127 -1.59 6.61 -19.71
C ALA A 127 -2.22 7.97 -19.37
N GLY A 128 -3.47 8.18 -19.78
CA GLY A 128 -4.20 9.41 -19.48
C GLY A 128 -4.47 9.61 -17.99
N ALA A 129 -4.66 8.52 -17.25
CA ALA A 129 -4.84 8.57 -15.80
C ALA A 129 -3.55 8.94 -15.06
N ILE A 130 -2.39 8.42 -15.49
CA ILE A 130 -1.08 8.80 -14.96
C ILE A 130 -0.81 10.30 -15.20
N VAL A 131 -0.98 10.77 -16.43
CA VAL A 131 -0.80 12.18 -16.79
C VAL A 131 -1.78 13.09 -16.03
N GLY A 132 -3.02 12.63 -15.87
CA GLY A 132 -4.00 13.31 -15.04
C GLY A 132 -3.57 13.38 -13.57
N ALA A 133 -3.06 12.29 -13.00
CA ALA A 133 -2.62 12.19 -11.61
C ALA A 133 -1.43 13.13 -11.31
N ASP A 134 -0.46 13.19 -12.22
CA ASP A 134 0.67 14.12 -12.15
C ASP A 134 0.22 15.59 -12.18
N SER A 135 -0.72 15.93 -13.08
CA SER A 135 -1.24 17.30 -13.19
C SER A 135 -1.96 17.81 -11.93
N VAL A 136 -2.43 16.89 -11.07
CA VAL A 136 -3.08 17.21 -9.79
C VAL A 136 -2.14 17.02 -8.58
N GLY A 137 -0.87 16.66 -8.82
CA GLY A 137 0.18 16.53 -7.80
C GLY A 137 0.09 15.27 -6.94
N LEU A 138 -0.46 14.17 -7.47
CA LEU A 138 -0.42 12.88 -6.77
C LEU A 138 0.98 12.27 -6.87
N ASP A 139 1.41 11.57 -5.82
CA ASP A 139 2.68 10.84 -5.84
C ASP A 139 2.68 9.78 -6.95
N GLU A 140 3.81 9.66 -7.66
CA GLU A 140 3.93 8.76 -8.82
C GLU A 140 3.68 7.30 -8.44
N SER A 141 4.18 6.84 -7.28
CA SER A 141 3.98 5.47 -6.81
C SER A 141 2.51 5.20 -6.46
N GLU A 142 1.82 6.20 -5.90
CA GLU A 142 0.38 6.13 -5.60
C GLU A 142 -0.48 6.16 -6.87
N ALA A 143 -0.07 6.94 -7.87
CA ALA A 143 -0.71 6.98 -9.18
C ALA A 143 -0.57 5.65 -9.93
N VAL A 144 0.64 5.10 -10.00
CA VAL A 144 0.91 3.78 -10.62
C VAL A 144 0.07 2.70 -9.95
N ALA A 145 0.03 2.67 -8.63
CA ALA A 145 -0.74 1.67 -7.89
C ALA A 145 -2.25 1.74 -8.21
N ALA A 146 -2.82 2.95 -8.18
CA ALA A 146 -4.24 3.16 -8.47
C ALA A 146 -4.59 2.77 -9.92
N VAL A 147 -3.72 3.11 -10.87
CA VAL A 147 -3.96 2.85 -12.29
C VAL A 147 -3.84 1.36 -12.60
N VAL A 148 -2.84 0.67 -12.06
CA VAL A 148 -2.66 -0.78 -12.26
C VAL A 148 -3.85 -1.55 -11.69
N GLU A 149 -4.25 -1.25 -10.46
CA GLU A 149 -5.42 -1.89 -9.83
C GLU A 149 -6.70 -1.62 -10.64
N GLY A 150 -6.90 -0.39 -11.09
CA GLY A 150 -8.07 -0.03 -11.89
C GLY A 150 -8.08 -0.78 -13.23
N ALA A 151 -6.91 -0.94 -13.87
CA ALA A 151 -6.80 -1.68 -15.11
C ALA A 151 -7.18 -3.15 -14.90
N VAL A 152 -6.64 -3.79 -13.86
CA VAL A 152 -6.93 -5.18 -13.51
C VAL A 152 -8.40 -5.38 -13.18
N GLU A 153 -8.96 -4.57 -12.28
CA GLU A 153 -10.39 -4.60 -11.94
C GLU A 153 -11.25 -4.47 -13.20
N GLY A 154 -10.90 -3.52 -14.09
CA GLY A 154 -11.63 -3.28 -15.31
C GLY A 154 -11.60 -4.45 -16.31
N ILE A 155 -10.46 -5.14 -16.44
CA ILE A 155 -10.31 -6.31 -17.33
C ILE A 155 -11.03 -7.52 -16.73
N VAL A 156 -10.76 -7.83 -15.46
CA VAL A 156 -11.29 -9.02 -14.78
C VAL A 156 -12.81 -8.99 -14.70
N GLU A 157 -13.43 -7.84 -14.43
CA GLU A 157 -14.89 -7.71 -14.42
C GLU A 157 -15.54 -7.92 -15.80
N THR A 158 -14.80 -7.69 -16.88
CA THR A 158 -15.26 -8.01 -18.26
C THR A 158 -15.01 -9.46 -18.67
N GLY A 159 -14.37 -10.26 -17.80
CA GLY A 159 -13.97 -11.64 -18.09
C GLY A 159 -12.74 -11.74 -18.98
N GLY A 160 -11.90 -10.70 -19.04
CA GLY A 160 -10.63 -10.72 -19.77
C GLY A 160 -9.50 -11.42 -19.01
N ASP A 161 -8.40 -11.71 -19.71
CA ASP A 161 -7.21 -12.35 -19.14
C ASP A 161 -6.31 -11.34 -18.42
N MET A 162 -5.71 -11.74 -17.30
CA MET A 162 -4.74 -10.96 -16.54
C MET A 162 -3.48 -10.63 -17.37
N SER A 163 -3.16 -11.45 -18.36
CA SER A 163 -2.10 -11.19 -19.35
C SER A 163 -2.40 -9.94 -20.19
N ASP A 164 -3.65 -9.73 -20.57
CA ASP A 164 -4.08 -8.51 -21.25
C ASP A 164 -4.05 -7.32 -20.30
N ALA A 165 -4.50 -7.52 -19.04
CA ALA A 165 -4.43 -6.47 -18.03
C ALA A 165 -3.00 -6.00 -17.79
N ALA A 166 -2.05 -6.94 -17.74
CA ALA A 166 -0.63 -6.63 -17.61
C ALA A 166 -0.09 -5.85 -18.81
N ARG A 167 -0.47 -6.24 -20.03
CA ARG A 167 0.00 -5.56 -21.25
C ARG A 167 -0.50 -4.12 -21.31
N GLU A 168 -1.78 -3.90 -21.03
CA GLU A 168 -2.41 -2.57 -21.04
C GLU A 168 -1.90 -1.68 -19.90
N ALA A 169 -1.75 -2.23 -18.70
CA ALA A 169 -1.29 -1.49 -17.53
C ALA A 169 0.17 -1.07 -17.67
N VAL A 170 1.09 -1.97 -18.03
CA VAL A 170 2.50 -1.61 -18.18
C VAL A 170 2.72 -0.67 -19.36
N GLY A 171 2.12 -0.96 -20.52
CA GLY A 171 2.25 -0.09 -21.69
C GLY A 171 1.74 1.33 -21.41
N GLY A 172 0.57 1.44 -20.77
CA GLY A 172 0.01 2.74 -20.43
C GLY A 172 0.77 3.46 -19.31
N VAL A 173 1.32 2.76 -18.30
CA VAL A 173 2.17 3.36 -17.27
C VAL A 173 3.44 3.92 -17.88
N VAL A 174 4.16 3.14 -18.70
CA VAL A 174 5.37 3.60 -19.40
C VAL A 174 5.05 4.83 -20.26
N SER A 175 4.01 4.76 -21.09
CA SER A 175 3.62 5.88 -21.95
C SER A 175 3.23 7.12 -21.16
N GLY A 176 2.49 6.96 -20.05
CA GLY A 176 2.06 8.06 -19.20
C GLY A 176 3.22 8.74 -18.45
N VAL A 177 4.11 7.95 -17.86
CA VAL A 177 5.26 8.46 -17.08
C VAL A 177 6.31 9.13 -17.96
N VAL A 178 6.53 8.61 -19.17
CA VAL A 178 7.41 9.28 -20.14
C VAL A 178 6.89 10.68 -20.46
N GLU A 179 5.58 10.84 -20.63
CA GLU A 179 4.99 12.14 -20.95
C GLU A 179 5.03 13.15 -19.80
N THR A 180 4.96 12.67 -18.55
CA THR A 180 5.12 13.53 -17.37
C THR A 180 6.60 13.82 -17.06
N GLY A 181 7.52 13.06 -17.64
CA GLY A 181 8.97 13.15 -17.37
C GLY A 181 9.36 12.54 -16.02
N GLY A 182 8.61 11.56 -15.53
CA GLY A 182 8.86 10.83 -14.29
C GLY A 182 9.91 9.71 -14.41
N ASP A 183 10.09 8.94 -13.35
CA ASP A 183 11.03 7.81 -13.33
C ASP A 183 10.39 6.54 -13.92
N VAL A 184 10.51 6.40 -15.24
CA VAL A 184 9.94 5.29 -16.01
C VAL A 184 10.46 3.92 -15.52
N GLU A 185 11.71 3.82 -15.08
CA GLU A 185 12.28 2.56 -14.59
C GLU A 185 11.58 2.13 -13.29
N THR A 186 11.49 3.04 -12.32
CA THR A 186 10.82 2.79 -11.04
C THR A 186 9.33 2.51 -11.24
N ALA A 187 8.62 3.32 -12.03
CA ALA A 187 7.20 3.14 -12.29
C ALA A 187 6.88 1.81 -12.98
N THR A 188 7.71 1.40 -13.95
CA THR A 188 7.53 0.13 -14.67
C THR A 188 7.79 -1.06 -13.76
N ARG A 189 8.83 -0.96 -12.91
CA ARG A 189 9.13 -1.98 -11.91
C ARG A 189 7.96 -2.15 -10.94
N ASP A 190 7.43 -1.05 -10.41
CA ASP A 190 6.32 -1.05 -9.45
C ASP A 190 5.03 -1.58 -10.11
N ALA A 191 4.76 -1.21 -11.36
CA ALA A 191 3.60 -1.73 -12.11
C ALA A 191 3.68 -3.26 -12.29
N ALA A 192 4.83 -3.77 -12.72
CA ALA A 192 5.04 -5.22 -12.88
C ALA A 192 4.97 -5.95 -11.53
N ASP A 193 5.53 -5.38 -10.48
CA ASP A 193 5.50 -5.92 -9.12
C ASP A 193 4.05 -6.05 -8.58
N LEU A 194 3.24 -5.01 -8.77
CA LEU A 194 1.83 -4.99 -8.36
C LEU A 194 0.95 -5.97 -9.15
N LEU A 195 1.15 -6.08 -10.48
CA LEU A 195 0.42 -7.03 -11.32
C LEU A 195 0.61 -8.47 -10.86
N ILE A 196 1.86 -8.84 -10.52
CA ILE A 196 2.18 -10.18 -10.03
C ILE A 196 1.64 -10.41 -8.63
N ALA A 197 1.67 -9.39 -7.77
CA ALA A 197 1.05 -9.47 -6.45
C ALA A 197 -0.47 -9.72 -6.55
N GLN A 198 -1.17 -9.00 -7.43
CA GLN A 198 -2.60 -9.19 -7.66
C GLN A 198 -2.93 -10.54 -8.29
N ALA A 199 -2.14 -11.00 -9.27
CA ALA A 199 -2.33 -12.32 -9.85
C ALA A 199 -2.17 -13.42 -8.80
N ALA A 200 -1.24 -13.27 -7.85
CA ALA A 200 -1.05 -14.20 -6.74
C ALA A 200 -2.23 -14.19 -5.75
N GLU A 201 -2.85 -13.04 -5.50
CA GLU A 201 -4.04 -12.94 -4.64
C GLU A 201 -5.26 -13.68 -5.21
N MET A 202 -5.36 -13.75 -6.53
CA MET A 202 -6.43 -14.46 -7.25
C MET A 202 -6.25 -15.99 -7.29
N ASP A 203 -5.25 -16.53 -6.57
CA ASP A 203 -4.92 -17.97 -6.49
C ASP A 203 -4.59 -18.59 -7.87
N HIS A 204 -4.02 -17.78 -8.77
CA HIS A 204 -3.57 -18.22 -10.08
C HIS A 204 -2.40 -19.20 -9.98
N SER A 205 -2.33 -20.12 -10.94
CA SER A 205 -1.22 -21.07 -11.00
C SER A 205 0.10 -20.37 -11.34
N ALA A 206 1.23 -20.98 -10.96
CA ALA A 206 2.54 -20.45 -11.30
C ALA A 206 2.77 -20.25 -12.81
N HIS A 207 2.08 -21.02 -13.66
CA HIS A 207 2.11 -20.84 -15.12
C HIS A 207 1.31 -19.61 -15.57
N GLU A 208 0.16 -19.34 -14.95
CA GLU A 208 -0.64 -18.15 -15.26
C GLU A 208 0.10 -16.89 -14.82
N ILE A 209 0.70 -16.89 -13.62
CA ILE A 209 1.52 -15.77 -13.12
C ILE A 209 2.74 -15.54 -14.02
N ALA A 210 3.36 -16.59 -14.55
CA ALA A 210 4.41 -16.47 -15.55
C ALA A 210 3.89 -15.83 -16.86
N GLY A 211 2.69 -16.16 -17.31
CA GLY A 211 2.03 -15.52 -18.46
C GLY A 211 1.83 -14.01 -18.27
N VAL A 212 1.34 -13.61 -17.08
CA VAL A 212 1.19 -12.21 -16.68
C VAL A 212 2.54 -11.48 -16.72
N ALA A 213 3.58 -12.07 -16.13
CA ALA A 213 4.92 -11.50 -16.13
C ALA A 213 5.49 -11.35 -17.54
N THR A 214 5.32 -12.35 -18.41
CA THR A 214 5.78 -12.27 -19.80
C THR A 214 5.04 -11.18 -20.58
N SER A 215 3.75 -10.97 -20.31
CA SER A 215 2.95 -9.93 -20.97
C SER A 215 3.34 -8.52 -20.51
N ALA A 216 3.66 -8.35 -19.22
CA ALA A 216 4.22 -7.12 -18.69
C ALA A 216 5.58 -6.77 -19.34
N VAL A 217 6.48 -7.74 -19.45
CA VAL A 217 7.79 -7.55 -20.09
C VAL A 217 7.66 -7.33 -21.60
N GLU A 218 6.72 -8.01 -22.26
CA GLU A 218 6.40 -7.77 -23.67
C GLU A 218 5.91 -6.33 -23.89
N ALA A 219 5.06 -5.80 -23.02
CA ALA A 219 4.62 -4.41 -23.11
C ALA A 219 5.80 -3.43 -22.99
N ALA A 220 6.70 -3.63 -22.02
CA ALA A 220 7.90 -2.81 -21.88
C ALA A 220 8.80 -2.89 -23.12
N LEU A 221 8.96 -4.08 -23.72
CA LEU A 221 9.69 -4.26 -24.98
C LEU A 221 9.05 -3.51 -26.14
N VAL A 222 7.71 -3.55 -26.26
CA VAL A 222 6.96 -2.84 -27.30
C VAL A 222 7.15 -1.33 -27.14
N GLU A 223 6.98 -0.79 -25.93
CA GLU A 223 7.17 0.64 -25.64
C GLU A 223 8.59 1.11 -25.94
N THR A 224 9.60 0.34 -25.53
CA THR A 224 11.02 0.58 -25.87
C THR A 224 11.27 0.55 -27.38
N SER A 225 10.46 -0.20 -28.14
CA SER A 225 10.62 -0.31 -29.59
C SER A 225 10.01 0.86 -30.37
N ILE A 226 9.01 1.54 -29.79
CA ILE A 226 8.25 2.62 -30.44
C ILE A 226 8.66 4.02 -29.96
N ASN A 227 9.25 4.13 -28.76
CA ASN A 227 9.66 5.40 -28.18
C ASN A 227 11.19 5.45 -27.97
N GLU A 228 11.85 6.40 -28.64
CA GLU A 228 13.31 6.58 -28.53
C GLU A 228 13.75 7.11 -27.15
N GLU A 229 12.84 7.70 -26.37
CA GLU A 229 13.10 8.19 -25.01
C GLU A 229 13.10 7.05 -23.97
N VAL A 230 12.55 5.89 -24.30
CA VAL A 230 12.46 4.73 -23.40
C VAL A 230 13.71 3.88 -23.57
N GLU A 231 14.54 3.82 -22.52
CA GLU A 231 15.76 3.03 -22.52
C GLU A 231 15.49 1.53 -22.29
N ALA A 232 16.44 0.70 -22.71
CA ALA A 232 16.36 -0.76 -22.54
C ALA A 232 16.29 -1.18 -21.06
N ASP A 233 16.73 -0.33 -20.13
CA ASP A 233 16.69 -0.58 -18.69
C ASP A 233 15.24 -0.68 -18.17
N VAL A 234 14.27 -0.11 -18.88
CA VAL A 234 12.84 -0.23 -18.55
C VAL A 234 12.36 -1.68 -18.67
N VAL A 235 12.89 -2.43 -19.64
CA VAL A 235 12.62 -3.87 -19.80
C VAL A 235 13.21 -4.65 -18.62
N VAL A 236 14.40 -4.25 -18.17
CA VAL A 236 15.06 -4.84 -16.99
C VAL A 236 14.24 -4.56 -15.73
N ALA A 237 13.75 -3.33 -15.55
CA ALA A 237 12.87 -2.95 -14.44
C ALA A 237 11.60 -3.80 -14.39
N ALA A 238 10.89 -3.93 -15.52
CA ALA A 238 9.67 -4.75 -15.61
C ALA A 238 9.94 -6.20 -15.18
N ALA A 239 11.01 -6.79 -15.72
CA ALA A 239 11.41 -8.16 -15.43
C ALA A 239 11.81 -8.35 -13.96
N VAL A 240 12.61 -7.43 -13.41
CA VAL A 240 13.04 -7.49 -12.01
C VAL A 240 11.84 -7.34 -11.07
N GLY A 241 10.94 -6.39 -11.33
CA GLY A 241 9.71 -6.21 -10.54
C GLY A 241 8.85 -7.47 -10.53
N ALA A 242 8.58 -8.03 -11.71
CA ALA A 242 7.77 -9.25 -11.84
C ALA A 242 8.40 -10.46 -11.13
N VAL A 243 9.71 -10.67 -11.32
CA VAL A 243 10.43 -11.80 -10.70
C VAL A 243 10.54 -11.63 -9.18
N GLU A 244 10.84 -10.42 -8.69
CA GLU A 244 10.88 -10.17 -7.25
C GLU A 244 9.52 -10.38 -6.59
N ALA A 245 8.44 -9.90 -7.20
CA ALA A 245 7.08 -10.15 -6.73
C ALA A 245 6.74 -11.65 -6.71
N ALA A 246 7.11 -12.39 -7.76
CA ALA A 246 6.89 -13.84 -7.82
C ALA A 246 7.66 -14.60 -6.72
N TYR A 247 8.89 -14.18 -6.40
CA TYR A 247 9.64 -14.73 -5.27
C TYR A 247 9.08 -14.34 -3.90
N ARG A 248 8.21 -13.33 -3.79
CA ARG A 248 7.45 -13.07 -2.55
C ARG A 248 6.31 -14.07 -2.35
N VAL A 249 5.80 -14.67 -3.43
CA VAL A 249 4.81 -15.76 -3.36
C VAL A 249 5.49 -17.02 -2.87
N ASP A 250 6.39 -17.60 -3.68
CA ASP A 250 7.28 -18.68 -3.28
C ASP A 250 8.45 -18.87 -4.27
N THR A 251 9.33 -19.82 -3.98
CA THR A 251 10.50 -20.10 -4.84
C THR A 251 10.13 -20.73 -6.19
N THR A 252 9.04 -21.50 -6.25
CA THR A 252 8.60 -22.17 -7.49
C THR A 252 8.04 -21.16 -8.48
N HIS A 253 7.20 -20.24 -8.01
CA HIS A 253 6.68 -19.11 -8.77
C HIS A 253 7.83 -18.23 -9.27
N GLY A 254 8.75 -17.84 -8.37
CA GLY A 254 9.90 -17.03 -8.74
C GLY A 254 10.80 -17.68 -9.81
N ASP A 255 11.11 -18.97 -9.68
CA ASP A 255 11.94 -19.69 -10.65
C ASP A 255 11.26 -19.83 -12.02
N LEU A 256 9.94 -20.12 -12.05
CA LEU A 256 9.15 -20.23 -13.28
C LEU A 256 9.00 -18.88 -14.00
N VAL A 257 8.65 -17.83 -13.25
CA VAL A 257 8.52 -16.47 -13.79
C VAL A 257 9.88 -15.99 -14.34
N ARG A 258 10.97 -16.23 -13.61
CA ARG A 258 12.32 -15.93 -14.09
C ARG A 258 12.63 -16.64 -15.41
N GLN A 259 12.33 -17.93 -15.51
CA GLN A 259 12.58 -18.68 -16.74
C GLN A 259 11.74 -18.14 -17.91
N ALA A 260 10.46 -17.87 -17.68
CA ALA A 260 9.54 -17.36 -18.67
C ALA A 260 9.96 -15.97 -19.20
N VAL A 261 10.34 -15.06 -18.30
CA VAL A 261 10.81 -13.72 -18.66
C VAL A 261 12.12 -13.78 -19.44
N LEU A 262 13.08 -14.61 -19.03
CA LEU A 262 14.33 -14.81 -19.77
C LEU A 262 14.07 -15.37 -21.18
N SER A 263 13.17 -16.34 -21.32
CA SER A 263 12.79 -16.85 -22.64
C SER A 263 12.09 -15.80 -23.50
N GLN A 264 11.23 -14.97 -22.90
CA GLN A 264 10.50 -13.93 -23.61
C GLN A 264 11.43 -12.84 -24.15
N VAL A 265 12.49 -12.47 -23.44
CA VAL A 265 13.46 -11.48 -23.92
C VAL A 265 14.41 -12.10 -24.95
N ALA A 266 14.75 -13.39 -24.81
CA ALA A 266 15.58 -14.09 -25.79
C ALA A 266 14.85 -14.31 -27.13
N GLU A 267 13.57 -14.69 -27.08
CA GLU A 267 12.73 -14.96 -28.24
C GLU A 267 11.37 -14.27 -28.09
N PRO A 268 11.29 -12.94 -28.37
CA PRO A 268 10.06 -12.19 -28.19
C PRO A 268 8.94 -12.67 -29.12
N SER A 269 7.73 -12.84 -28.58
CA SER A 269 6.52 -13.08 -29.35
C SER A 269 6.12 -11.88 -30.21
N ALA A 270 6.50 -10.67 -29.80
CA ALA A 270 6.15 -9.42 -30.47
C ALA A 270 7.03 -9.12 -31.71
N GLY A 271 6.42 -8.47 -32.71
CA GLY A 271 7.12 -7.96 -33.89
C GLY A 271 7.96 -6.72 -33.57
N LEU A 272 9.17 -6.89 -33.04
CA LEU A 272 10.06 -5.78 -32.66
C LEU A 272 10.83 -5.19 -33.86
N THR A 273 11.22 -3.92 -33.75
CA THR A 273 12.08 -3.23 -34.71
C THR A 273 13.47 -3.89 -34.81
N PRO A 274 14.14 -3.86 -35.98
CA PRO A 274 15.46 -4.47 -36.16
C PRO A 274 16.53 -3.93 -35.20
N GLY A 275 16.44 -2.64 -34.86
CA GLY A 275 17.35 -1.98 -33.91
C GLY A 275 17.27 -2.59 -32.51
N LEU A 276 16.05 -2.75 -31.98
CA LEU A 276 15.85 -3.35 -30.66
C LEU A 276 16.24 -4.84 -30.64
N ARG A 277 15.95 -5.59 -31.71
CA ARG A 277 16.35 -7.02 -31.83
C ARG A 277 17.86 -7.23 -31.68
N SER A 278 18.67 -6.28 -32.16
CA SER A 278 20.14 -6.35 -32.01
C SER A 278 20.62 -6.15 -30.57
N ARG A 279 19.82 -5.50 -29.71
CA ARG A 279 20.14 -5.23 -28.30
C ARG A 279 19.65 -6.34 -27.36
N LEU A 280 18.69 -7.17 -27.79
CA LEU A 280 18.11 -8.26 -26.98
C LEU A 280 19.14 -9.19 -26.33
N PRO A 281 20.23 -9.63 -27.01
CA PRO A 281 21.21 -10.50 -26.37
C PRO A 281 21.89 -9.82 -25.17
N GLY A 282 22.17 -8.52 -25.27
CA GLY A 282 22.76 -7.74 -24.17
C GLY A 282 21.79 -7.57 -23.01
N ILE A 283 20.50 -7.31 -23.29
CA ILE A 283 19.44 -7.21 -22.27
C ILE A 283 19.24 -8.57 -21.58
N ALA A 284 19.19 -9.67 -22.34
CA ALA A 284 19.07 -11.02 -21.79
C ALA A 284 20.28 -11.39 -20.91
N GLU A 285 21.49 -10.99 -21.30
CA GLU A 285 22.69 -11.18 -20.48
C GLU A 285 22.63 -10.36 -19.19
N GLN A 286 22.25 -9.08 -19.26
CA GLN A 286 22.06 -8.22 -18.08
C GLN A 286 21.01 -8.79 -17.14
N LEU A 287 19.83 -9.18 -17.65
CA LEU A 287 18.78 -9.86 -16.89
C LEU A 287 19.28 -11.12 -16.20
N SER A 288 20.05 -11.95 -16.90
CA SER A 288 20.59 -13.18 -16.31
C SER A 288 21.48 -12.91 -15.09
N ARG A 289 22.16 -11.76 -15.05
CA ARG A 289 23.02 -11.32 -13.95
C ARG A 289 22.26 -10.63 -12.83
N GLU A 290 21.25 -9.82 -13.16
CA GLU A 290 20.49 -9.01 -12.21
C GLU A 290 19.34 -9.77 -11.54
N LEU A 291 18.69 -10.69 -12.27
CA LEU A 291 17.55 -11.42 -11.74
C LEU A 291 18.00 -12.34 -10.59
N PRO A 292 17.31 -12.28 -9.44
CA PRO A 292 17.64 -13.12 -8.29
C PRO A 292 17.54 -14.59 -8.68
N GLN A 293 18.52 -15.40 -8.26
CA GLN A 293 18.56 -16.84 -8.52
C GLN A 293 18.54 -17.62 -7.20
N GLY A 294 17.49 -18.42 -7.01
CA GLY A 294 17.36 -19.37 -5.92
C GLY A 294 17.29 -18.77 -4.50
N ARG A 295 17.25 -19.65 -3.51
CA ARG A 295 17.03 -19.30 -2.08
C ARG A 295 18.17 -18.50 -1.43
N ALA A 296 19.38 -18.53 -2.00
CA ALA A 296 20.57 -17.90 -1.43
C ALA A 296 20.67 -16.39 -1.73
N ALA A 297 20.27 -15.96 -2.94
CA ALA A 297 20.22 -14.54 -3.31
C ALA A 297 19.21 -13.76 -2.44
N TRP A 298 18.12 -14.42 -2.04
CA TRP A 298 17.05 -13.85 -1.22
C TRP A 298 17.50 -13.54 0.21
N ARG A 299 18.34 -14.40 0.81
CA ARG A 299 18.82 -14.24 2.20
C ARG A 299 19.86 -13.13 2.37
N GLY A 300 20.77 -12.95 1.42
CA GLY A 300 21.88 -11.98 1.54
C GLY A 300 21.45 -10.52 1.44
N LYS A 301 20.36 -10.22 0.72
CA LYS A 301 19.82 -8.86 0.55
C LYS A 301 18.55 -8.58 1.38
N ALA A 302 18.09 -9.54 2.20
CA ALA A 302 16.83 -9.44 2.93
C ALA A 302 16.76 -8.21 3.85
N ILE A 303 17.83 -7.89 4.57
CA ILE A 303 17.89 -6.73 5.47
C ILE A 303 17.80 -5.42 4.68
N PHE A 304 18.59 -5.29 3.61
CA PHE A 304 18.56 -4.08 2.78
C PHE A 304 17.20 -3.90 2.10
N ARG A 305 16.59 -5.00 1.63
CA ARG A 305 15.23 -4.98 1.09
C ARG A 305 14.21 -4.59 2.15
N ALA A 306 14.30 -5.12 3.37
CA ALA A 306 13.40 -4.76 4.46
C ALA A 306 13.47 -3.26 4.80
N VAL A 307 14.68 -2.67 4.82
CA VAL A 307 14.87 -1.23 5.04
C VAL A 307 14.29 -0.42 3.88
N ARG A 308 14.53 -0.84 2.63
CA ARG A 308 13.97 -0.16 1.45
C ARG A 308 12.45 -0.22 1.43
N VAL A 309 11.86 -1.40 1.68
CA VAL A 309 10.40 -1.59 1.76
C VAL A 309 9.81 -0.75 2.89
N LEU A 310 10.45 -0.71 4.07
CA LEU A 310 9.99 0.14 5.17
C LEU A 310 9.92 1.61 4.76
N HIS A 311 10.90 2.08 3.97
CA HIS A 311 10.93 3.46 3.49
C HIS A 311 9.85 3.71 2.42
N GLN A 312 9.75 2.84 1.40
CA GLN A 312 8.75 2.92 0.33
C GLN A 312 7.32 2.82 0.85
N SER A 313 7.08 2.01 1.88
CA SER A 313 5.77 1.86 2.51
C SER A 313 5.41 3.03 3.45
N GLY A 314 6.23 4.09 3.57
CA GLY A 314 5.97 5.19 4.51
C GLY A 314 5.95 4.73 5.98
N GLY A 315 6.75 3.71 6.31
CA GLY A 315 6.70 3.04 7.61
C GLY A 315 7.01 3.95 8.80
N ILE A 316 7.81 4.99 8.59
CA ILE A 316 8.15 5.99 9.63
C ILE A 316 6.92 6.83 10.00
N ASP A 317 6.16 7.29 9.01
CA ASP A 317 4.96 8.11 9.23
C ASP A 317 3.84 7.31 9.91
N LEU A 318 3.72 6.03 9.51
CA LEU A 318 2.80 5.08 10.13
C LEU A 318 3.19 4.79 11.59
N ALA A 319 4.49 4.60 11.87
CA ALA A 319 4.98 4.41 13.23
C ALA A 319 4.75 5.66 14.11
N GLY A 320 4.97 6.86 13.56
CA GLY A 320 4.66 8.12 14.25
C GLY A 320 3.18 8.27 14.56
N SER A 321 2.32 7.95 13.59
CA SER A 321 0.86 7.94 13.78
C SER A 321 0.42 6.93 14.84
N LEU A 322 1.04 5.74 14.86
CA LEU A 322 0.76 4.70 15.85
C LEU A 322 1.12 5.18 17.25
N ALA A 323 2.30 5.80 17.42
CA ALA A 323 2.74 6.38 18.69
C ALA A 323 1.81 7.50 19.17
N TYR A 324 1.36 8.38 18.27
CA TYR A 324 0.43 9.45 18.58
C TYR A 324 -0.89 8.91 19.16
N PHE A 325 -1.52 7.94 18.49
CA PHE A 325 -2.76 7.34 18.99
C PHE A 325 -2.56 6.51 20.26
N ALA A 326 -1.39 5.88 20.43
CA ALA A 326 -1.04 5.16 21.65
C ALA A 326 -0.94 6.10 22.85
N ILE A 327 -0.22 7.21 22.73
CA ILE A 327 -0.10 8.22 23.81
C ILE A 327 -1.46 8.86 24.11
N LEU A 328 -2.23 9.20 23.08
CA LEU A 328 -3.55 9.81 23.23
C LEU A 328 -4.55 8.88 23.95
N SER A 329 -4.44 7.55 23.72
CA SER A 329 -5.28 6.55 24.40
C SER A 329 -4.77 6.16 25.79
N LEU A 330 -3.48 6.36 26.08
CA LEU A 330 -2.88 6.01 27.37
C LEU A 330 -3.50 6.79 28.54
N PHE A 331 -3.69 8.11 28.40
CA PHE A 331 -4.25 8.92 29.49
C PHE A 331 -5.70 8.55 29.84
N PRO A 332 -6.64 8.45 28.89
CA PRO A 332 -7.99 7.99 29.19
C PRO A 332 -8.05 6.57 29.73
N LEU A 333 -7.18 5.67 29.26
CA LEU A 333 -7.06 4.31 29.80
C LEU A 333 -6.66 4.34 31.28
N LEU A 334 -5.61 5.09 31.62
CA LEU A 334 -5.16 5.25 33.00
C LEU A 334 -6.26 5.82 33.90
N ALA A 335 -6.97 6.85 33.43
CA ALA A 335 -8.09 7.44 34.16
C ALA A 335 -9.20 6.40 34.45
N LEU A 336 -9.58 5.58 33.46
CA LEU A 336 -10.59 4.53 33.62
C LEU A 336 -10.12 3.40 34.53
N VAL A 337 -8.85 3.01 34.46
CA VAL A 337 -8.27 2.00 35.36
C VAL A 337 -8.29 2.50 36.81
N ILE A 338 -7.88 3.74 37.05
CA ILE A 338 -7.93 4.36 38.38
C ILE A 338 -9.37 4.42 38.88
N MET A 339 -10.31 4.91 38.06
CA MET A 339 -11.73 4.99 38.41
C MET A 339 -12.33 3.60 38.69
N GLY A 340 -11.96 2.58 37.92
CA GLY A 340 -12.35 1.19 38.14
C GLY A 340 -11.81 0.64 39.47
N VAL A 341 -10.52 0.84 39.76
CA VAL A 341 -9.92 0.42 41.03
C VAL A 341 -10.60 1.09 42.22
N ILE A 342 -10.95 2.37 42.12
CA ILE A 342 -11.68 3.10 43.17
C ILE A 342 -13.10 2.53 43.36
N TYR A 343 -13.79 2.23 42.26
CA TYR A 343 -15.15 1.68 42.30
C TYR A 343 -15.18 0.26 42.92
N LEU A 344 -14.19 -0.58 42.62
CA LEU A 344 -14.09 -1.92 43.20
C LEU A 344 -13.48 -1.94 44.61
N GLY A 345 -12.65 -0.96 44.96
CA GLY A 345 -11.87 -0.89 46.20
C GLY A 345 -12.26 0.29 47.07
N ASP A 346 -13.37 0.17 47.80
CA ASP A 346 -13.95 1.23 48.67
C ASP A 346 -13.16 1.49 49.98
N SER A 347 -11.84 1.28 49.98
CA SER A 347 -11.00 1.51 51.17
C SER A 347 -10.16 2.78 51.03
N GLU A 348 -10.16 3.63 52.06
CA GLU A 348 -9.31 4.85 52.13
C GLU A 348 -7.83 4.55 51.84
N GLY A 349 -7.38 3.32 52.13
CA GLY A 349 -6.01 2.86 51.86
C GLY A 349 -5.63 2.80 50.38
N VAL A 350 -6.54 2.37 49.49
CA VAL A 350 -6.29 2.33 48.03
C VAL A 350 -6.19 3.75 47.47
N ARG A 351 -7.04 4.65 47.96
CA ARG A 351 -7.01 6.07 47.58
C ARG A 351 -5.69 6.72 47.98
N ALA A 352 -5.26 6.51 49.23
CA ALA A 352 -4.00 7.05 49.73
C ALA A 352 -2.78 6.54 48.97
N GLN A 353 -2.74 5.25 48.59
CA GLN A 353 -1.66 4.68 47.79
C GLN A 353 -1.59 5.27 46.38
N ILE A 354 -2.72 5.39 45.68
CA ILE A 354 -2.75 5.98 44.33
C ILE A 354 -2.30 7.44 44.36
N THR A 355 -2.80 8.21 45.33
CA THR A 355 -2.41 9.63 45.50
C THR A 355 -0.92 9.78 45.80
N ASN A 356 -0.36 8.93 46.68
CA ASN A 356 1.08 8.95 46.98
C ASN A 356 1.94 8.56 45.78
N LEU A 357 1.48 7.58 44.97
CA LEU A 357 2.19 7.15 43.77
C LEU A 357 2.22 8.28 42.72
N LEU A 358 1.09 8.93 42.48
CA LEU A 358 1.00 10.04 41.53
C LEU A 358 1.80 11.27 41.99
N ALA A 359 1.77 11.59 43.29
CA ALA A 359 2.58 12.66 43.86
C ALA A 359 4.09 12.39 43.76
N TYR A 360 4.50 11.12 43.80
CA TYR A 360 5.90 10.71 43.63
C TYR A 360 6.39 10.86 42.18
N TYR A 361 5.59 10.45 41.19
CA TYR A 361 5.99 10.51 39.78
C TYR A 361 5.79 11.88 39.13
N PHE A 362 4.90 12.73 39.68
CA PHE A 362 4.60 14.06 39.12
C PHE A 362 4.65 15.18 40.19
N PRO A 363 5.83 15.47 40.76
CA PRO A 363 5.95 16.45 41.84
C PRO A 363 5.69 17.90 41.43
N ALA A 364 5.77 18.23 40.13
CA ALA A 364 5.66 19.61 39.60
C ALA A 364 4.21 20.07 39.31
N SER A 365 3.21 19.18 39.43
CA SER A 365 1.82 19.46 39.02
C SER A 365 0.80 19.13 40.12
N GLY A 366 1.18 19.35 41.38
CA GLY A 366 0.42 18.91 42.56
C GLY A 366 -1.05 19.37 42.58
N ASP A 367 -1.33 20.63 42.26
CA ASP A 367 -2.68 21.18 42.31
C ASP A 367 -3.58 20.66 41.18
N LEU A 368 -3.06 20.62 39.95
CA LEU A 368 -3.78 20.08 38.78
C LEU A 368 -4.07 18.59 38.95
N ILE A 369 -3.09 17.84 39.48
CA ILE A 369 -3.23 16.41 39.74
C ILE A 369 -4.25 16.18 40.85
N GLN A 370 -4.24 16.97 41.94
CA GLN A 370 -5.25 16.86 43.00
C GLN A 370 -6.66 17.21 42.52
N GLU A 371 -6.81 18.16 41.60
CA GLU A 371 -8.11 18.49 41.00
C GLU A 371 -8.62 17.37 40.09
N VAL A 372 -7.76 16.80 39.24
CA VAL A 372 -8.09 15.64 38.39
C VAL A 372 -8.40 14.40 39.24
N ILE A 373 -7.59 14.13 40.25
CA ILE A 373 -7.79 13.08 41.28
C ILE A 373 -9.14 13.30 41.97
N GLY A 374 -9.42 14.50 42.49
CA GLY A 374 -10.69 14.84 43.13
C GLY A 374 -11.90 14.64 42.22
N GLY A 375 -11.78 14.99 40.94
CA GLY A 375 -12.80 14.74 39.92
C GLY A 375 -13.03 13.25 39.64
N LEU A 376 -11.95 12.45 39.63
CA LEU A 376 -12.01 10.99 39.48
C LEU A 376 -12.61 10.30 40.72
N PHE A 377 -12.30 10.78 41.94
CA PHE A 377 -12.88 10.26 43.20
C PHE A 377 -14.34 10.68 43.42
N GLY A 378 -14.77 11.79 42.83
CA GLY A 378 -16.15 12.28 42.92
C GLY A 378 -17.18 11.44 42.15
N GLY A 379 -16.75 10.39 41.44
CA GLY A 379 -17.65 9.49 40.72
C GLY A 379 -18.42 10.16 39.58
N SER A 380 -17.87 11.23 38.98
CA SER A 380 -18.53 11.94 37.89
C SER A 380 -18.68 11.03 36.69
N LEU A 381 -19.91 10.52 36.47
CA LEU A 381 -20.27 9.71 35.32
C LEU A 381 -19.88 10.40 34.01
N THR A 382 -19.95 11.74 33.97
CA THR A 382 -19.54 12.55 32.82
C THR A 382 -18.06 12.39 32.50
N LEU A 383 -17.17 12.41 33.50
CA LEU A 383 -15.73 12.20 33.28
C LEU A 383 -15.44 10.78 32.78
N GLY A 384 -16.11 9.77 33.34
CA GLY A 384 -16.00 8.38 32.87
C GLY A 384 -16.45 8.20 31.42
N VAL A 385 -17.59 8.80 31.04
CA VAL A 385 -18.10 8.75 29.66
C VAL A 385 -17.18 9.46 28.68
N VAL A 386 -16.66 10.64 29.04
CA VAL A 386 -15.70 11.38 28.21
C VAL A 386 -14.39 10.59 28.05
N ALA A 387 -13.85 10.06 29.14
CA ALA A 387 -12.64 9.22 29.10
C ALA A 387 -12.86 7.98 28.23
N LEU A 388 -14.00 7.31 28.35
CA LEU A 388 -14.34 6.15 27.51
C LEU A 388 -14.47 6.55 26.03
N ALA A 389 -15.15 7.65 25.71
CA ALA A 389 -15.28 8.13 24.35
C ALA A 389 -13.91 8.48 23.73
N SER A 390 -13.07 9.22 24.47
CA SER A 390 -11.71 9.55 24.05
C SER A 390 -10.84 8.29 23.86
N LEU A 391 -10.95 7.31 24.77
CA LEU A 391 -10.25 6.03 24.66
C LEU A 391 -10.67 5.29 23.39
N LEU A 392 -11.98 5.20 23.11
CA LEU A 392 -12.49 4.50 21.93
C LEU A 392 -12.04 5.17 20.63
N ILE A 393 -11.99 6.50 20.60
CA ILE A 393 -11.46 7.25 19.43
C ILE A 393 -9.98 6.94 19.24
N GLY A 394 -9.17 7.03 20.31
CA GLY A 394 -7.74 6.76 20.26
C GLY A 394 -7.42 5.31 19.88
N ALA A 395 -8.10 4.35 20.50
CA ALA A 395 -7.92 2.93 20.23
C ALA A 395 -8.34 2.55 18.80
N ASN A 396 -9.44 3.10 18.29
CA ASN A 396 -9.86 2.87 16.90
C ASN A 396 -8.82 3.46 15.93
N GLY A 397 -8.30 4.66 16.21
CA GLY A 397 -7.19 5.26 15.46
C GLY A 397 -5.95 4.36 15.44
N LEU A 398 -5.53 3.87 16.61
CA LEU A 398 -4.40 2.96 16.77
C LEU A 398 -4.58 1.70 15.90
N PHE A 399 -5.72 1.01 16.01
CA PHE A 399 -5.93 -0.21 15.25
C PHE A 399 -6.03 0.02 13.74
N ARG A 400 -6.64 1.12 13.29
CA ARG A 400 -6.66 1.48 11.86
C ARG A 400 -5.27 1.78 11.31
N VAL A 401 -4.41 2.42 12.10
CA VAL A 401 -3.02 2.65 11.70
C VAL A 401 -2.27 1.33 11.62
N THR A 402 -2.44 0.42 12.58
CA THR A 402 -1.83 -0.92 12.52
C THR A 402 -2.30 -1.70 11.29
N ASP A 403 -3.60 -1.73 11.02
CA ASP A 403 -4.18 -2.42 9.85
C ASP A 403 -3.61 -1.87 8.54
N ARG A 404 -3.57 -0.54 8.39
CA ARG A 404 -2.94 0.10 7.22
C ARG A 404 -1.45 -0.19 7.12
N ALA A 405 -0.72 -0.17 8.24
CA ALA A 405 0.71 -0.40 8.23
C ALA A 405 1.05 -1.83 7.80
N VAL A 406 0.32 -2.82 8.33
CA VAL A 406 0.49 -4.22 7.96
C VAL A 406 0.12 -4.42 6.48
N ASN A 407 -1.09 -4.02 6.07
CA ASN A 407 -1.54 -4.21 4.69
C ASN A 407 -0.63 -3.53 3.66
N ARG A 408 -0.11 -2.32 3.98
CA ARG A 408 0.82 -1.60 3.09
C ARG A 408 2.17 -2.29 2.94
N VAL A 409 2.69 -2.93 3.99
CA VAL A 409 3.92 -3.74 3.91
C VAL A 409 3.71 -5.01 3.10
N PHE A 410 2.52 -5.61 3.17
CA PHE A 410 2.14 -6.76 2.36
C PHE A 410 1.74 -6.40 0.92
N GLY A 411 1.78 -5.12 0.53
CA GLY A 411 1.44 -4.67 -0.82
C GLY A 411 -0.05 -4.72 -1.16
N THR A 412 -0.89 -4.98 -0.16
CA THR A 412 -2.34 -5.12 -0.33
C THR A 412 -3.04 -3.83 0.03
N LEU A 413 -4.10 -3.51 -0.71
CA LEU A 413 -4.93 -2.36 -0.39
C LEU A 413 -5.85 -2.71 0.78
N GLY A 414 -6.09 -1.70 1.63
CA GLY A 414 -6.70 -1.87 2.96
C GLY A 414 -7.95 -2.74 2.96
N SER A 415 -8.14 -3.49 4.03
CA SER A 415 -9.26 -4.42 4.17
C SER A 415 -10.62 -3.71 4.10
N GLY A 416 -11.63 -4.36 3.50
CA GLY A 416 -12.99 -3.83 3.47
C GLY A 416 -13.49 -3.53 4.89
N VAL A 417 -14.36 -2.53 5.07
CA VAL A 417 -14.78 -2.00 6.40
C VAL A 417 -15.20 -3.11 7.37
N VAL A 418 -15.88 -4.15 6.88
CA VAL A 418 -16.32 -5.30 7.69
C VAL A 418 -15.14 -6.17 8.15
N GLN A 419 -14.19 -6.47 7.26
CA GLN A 419 -13.02 -7.28 7.56
C GLN A 419 -12.04 -6.54 8.47
N ALA A 420 -11.84 -5.23 8.23
CA ALA A 420 -11.08 -4.36 9.11
C ALA A 420 -11.67 -4.35 10.53
N THR A 421 -12.99 -4.22 10.65
CA THR A 421 -13.65 -4.20 11.96
C THR A 421 -13.55 -5.56 12.67
N ALA A 422 -13.66 -6.66 11.92
CA ALA A 422 -13.52 -8.00 12.48
C ALA A 422 -12.09 -8.28 12.99
N SER A 423 -11.06 -7.89 12.24
CA SER A 423 -9.66 -8.06 12.67
C SER A 423 -9.34 -7.20 13.89
N GLN A 424 -9.90 -5.98 13.96
CA GLN A 424 -9.80 -5.09 15.12
C GLN A 424 -10.43 -5.69 16.37
N ILE A 425 -11.66 -6.22 16.26
CA ILE A 425 -12.34 -6.89 17.39
C ILE A 425 -11.56 -8.12 17.83
N ALA A 426 -11.04 -8.91 16.90
CA ALA A 426 -10.26 -10.10 17.21
C ALA A 426 -8.95 -9.75 17.93
N LEU A 427 -8.23 -8.72 17.50
CA LEU A 427 -7.04 -8.24 18.20
C LEU A 427 -7.38 -7.69 19.58
N ALA A 428 -8.45 -6.89 19.71
CA ALA A 428 -8.89 -6.36 21.00
C ALA A 428 -9.28 -7.50 21.98
N ALA A 429 -9.98 -8.52 21.49
CA ALA A 429 -10.31 -9.70 22.27
C ALA A 429 -9.06 -10.47 22.70
N LEU A 430 -8.09 -10.67 21.78
CA LEU A 430 -6.82 -11.31 22.11
C LEU A 430 -6.06 -10.54 23.18
N LEU A 431 -5.90 -9.22 23.02
CA LEU A 431 -5.23 -8.37 24.00
C LEU A 431 -5.92 -8.45 25.36
N THR A 432 -7.26 -8.46 25.38
CA THR A 432 -8.05 -8.60 26.61
C THR A 432 -7.81 -9.96 27.27
N ILE A 433 -7.85 -11.05 26.50
CA ILE A 433 -7.60 -12.41 27.00
C ILE A 433 -6.18 -12.53 27.56
N LEU A 434 -5.17 -12.03 26.83
CA LEU A 434 -3.78 -12.06 27.28
C LEU A 434 -3.57 -11.21 28.54
N PHE A 435 -4.23 -10.07 28.63
CA PHE A 435 -4.20 -9.21 29.82
C PHE A 435 -4.84 -9.91 31.03
N LEU A 436 -6.01 -10.51 30.87
CA LEU A 436 -6.68 -11.29 31.92
C LEU A 436 -5.87 -12.51 32.34
N LEU A 437 -5.23 -13.19 31.38
CA LEU A 437 -4.33 -14.31 31.64
C LEU A 437 -3.12 -13.86 32.45
N SER A 438 -2.51 -12.72 32.08
CA SER A 438 -1.40 -12.12 32.82
C SER A 438 -1.79 -11.76 34.25
N LEU A 439 -2.95 -11.15 34.45
CA LEU A 439 -3.48 -10.84 35.78
C LEU A 439 -3.74 -12.10 36.61
N SER A 440 -4.37 -13.10 36.00
CA SER A 440 -4.67 -14.38 36.66
C SER A 440 -3.40 -15.11 37.07
N LEU A 441 -2.38 -15.15 36.20
CA LEU A 441 -1.07 -15.71 36.54
C LEU A 441 -0.43 -14.96 37.70
N THR A 442 -0.50 -13.63 37.71
CA THR A 442 0.02 -12.80 38.80
C THR A 442 -0.71 -13.08 40.12
N ALA A 443 -2.04 -13.21 40.10
CA ALA A 443 -2.82 -13.55 41.30
C ALA A 443 -2.50 -14.96 41.83
N VAL A 444 -2.36 -15.94 40.94
CA VAL A 444 -1.93 -17.30 41.29
C VAL A 444 -0.51 -17.29 41.87
N PHE A 445 0.38 -16.50 41.28
CA PHE A 445 1.76 -16.33 41.76
C PHE A 445 1.81 -15.82 43.20
N TYR A 446 1.08 -14.74 43.50
CA TYR A 446 1.01 -14.18 44.86
C TYR A 446 0.39 -15.15 45.86
N THR A 447 -0.66 -15.87 45.48
CA THR A 447 -1.32 -16.84 46.37
C THR A 447 -0.44 -18.06 46.64
N VAL A 448 0.23 -18.61 45.62
CA VAL A 448 1.15 -19.75 45.77
C VAL A 448 2.36 -19.39 46.64
N LEU A 449 2.95 -18.19 46.47
CA LEU A 449 4.05 -17.73 47.31
C LEU A 449 3.63 -17.59 48.77
N ASN A 450 2.51 -16.90 49.04
CA ASN A 450 2.02 -16.71 50.41
C ASN A 450 1.63 -18.04 51.09
N LEU A 451 1.02 -18.98 50.34
CA LEU A 451 0.70 -20.31 50.87
C LEU A 451 1.95 -21.17 51.09
N SER A 452 3.02 -20.97 50.30
CA SER A 452 4.25 -21.73 50.47
C SER A 452 5.01 -21.38 51.76
N ASP A 453 4.92 -20.12 52.20
CA ASP A 453 5.49 -19.66 53.48
C ASP A 453 4.73 -20.25 54.69
N ASP A 454 3.42 -20.43 54.59
CA ASP A 454 2.59 -20.98 55.67
C ASP A 454 2.67 -22.52 55.79
N PHE A 455 2.80 -23.25 54.69
CA PHE A 455 2.77 -24.73 54.69
C PHE A 455 4.15 -25.40 54.73
N PHE A 456 5.22 -24.72 54.29
CA PHE A 456 6.56 -25.31 54.21
C PHE A 456 7.65 -24.45 54.87
N PRO A 457 7.57 -24.20 56.20
CA PRO A 457 8.50 -23.33 56.92
C PRO A 457 9.97 -23.79 56.89
N ASN A 458 10.27 -25.02 56.44
CA ASN A 458 11.62 -25.60 56.36
C ASN A 458 11.96 -26.30 55.02
N ALA A 459 11.14 -26.19 53.96
CA ALA A 459 11.43 -26.86 52.68
C ALA A 459 12.32 -26.00 51.77
N GLY A 460 13.55 -25.70 52.21
CA GLY A 460 14.48 -24.79 51.52
C GLY A 460 14.86 -25.15 50.07
N LEU A 461 14.55 -26.36 49.59
CA LEU A 461 14.73 -26.75 48.19
C LEU A 461 13.45 -26.61 47.35
N GLY A 462 12.27 -26.87 47.92
CA GLY A 462 10.99 -26.78 47.20
C GLY A 462 10.59 -25.32 46.94
N THR A 463 10.75 -24.46 47.95
CA THR A 463 10.51 -23.01 47.84
C THR A 463 11.52 -22.34 46.91
N ALA A 464 12.79 -22.77 46.92
CA ALA A 464 13.83 -22.25 46.02
C ALA A 464 13.59 -22.63 44.55
N ILE A 465 13.15 -23.87 44.26
CA ILE A 465 12.81 -24.31 42.90
C ILE A 465 11.57 -23.56 42.40
N ILE A 466 10.54 -23.42 43.23
CA ILE A 466 9.32 -22.67 42.89
C ILE A 466 9.68 -21.20 42.66
N ALA A 467 10.40 -20.54 43.57
CA ALA A 467 10.85 -19.15 43.40
C ALA A 467 11.73 -18.96 42.16
N GLY A 468 12.63 -19.91 41.87
CA GLY A 468 13.45 -19.91 40.66
C GLY A 468 12.62 -20.01 39.38
N LEU A 469 11.71 -20.99 39.30
CA LEU A 469 10.80 -21.15 38.16
C LEU A 469 9.91 -19.92 37.97
N LEU A 470 9.43 -19.37 39.08
CA LEU A 470 8.62 -18.16 39.12
C LEU A 470 9.38 -16.92 38.62
N SER A 471 10.66 -16.77 39.00
CA SER A 471 11.51 -15.69 38.50
C SER A 471 11.72 -15.79 36.98
N VAL A 472 12.00 -16.98 36.46
CA VAL A 472 12.16 -17.22 35.03
C VAL A 472 10.86 -16.97 34.28
N LEU A 473 9.73 -17.44 34.81
CA LEU A 473 8.42 -17.22 34.21
C LEU A 473 8.08 -15.72 34.15
N SER A 474 8.38 -14.96 35.21
CA SER A 474 8.13 -13.51 35.23
C SER A 474 8.95 -12.73 34.18
N ALA A 475 10.17 -13.20 33.86
CA ALA A 475 11.02 -12.60 32.85
C ALA A 475 10.62 -13.02 31.42
N VAL A 476 10.23 -14.28 31.22
CA VAL A 476 9.99 -14.86 29.89
C VAL A 476 8.54 -14.67 29.43
N LEU A 477 7.57 -14.70 30.35
CA LEU A 477 6.15 -14.61 30.02
C LEU A 477 5.79 -13.34 29.22
N PRO A 478 6.26 -12.12 29.58
CA PRO A 478 5.96 -10.93 28.77
C PRO A 478 6.46 -11.04 27.34
N ALA A 479 7.66 -11.62 27.14
CA ALA A 479 8.23 -11.83 25.81
C ALA A 479 7.40 -12.85 25.01
N ILE A 480 6.91 -13.93 25.65
CA ILE A 480 6.01 -14.91 25.01
C ILE A 480 4.68 -14.26 24.64
N LEU A 481 4.06 -13.49 25.53
CA LEU A 481 2.80 -12.81 25.25
C LEU A 481 2.97 -11.84 24.07
N MET A 482 4.08 -11.09 24.04
CA MET A 482 4.41 -10.21 22.92
C MET A 482 4.63 -10.99 21.62
N ALA A 483 5.27 -12.16 21.68
CA ALA A 483 5.45 -13.07 20.55
C ALA A 483 4.11 -13.47 19.93
N VAL A 484 3.16 -13.84 20.78
CA VAL A 484 1.81 -14.26 20.39
C VAL A 484 1.06 -13.10 19.76
N ILE A 485 1.17 -11.89 20.34
CA ILE A 485 0.55 -10.67 19.78
C ILE A 485 1.10 -10.39 18.39
N PHE A 486 2.44 -10.35 18.22
CA PHE A 486 3.05 -10.10 16.91
C PHE A 486 2.70 -11.18 15.88
N ALA A 487 2.74 -12.47 16.27
CA ALA A 487 2.37 -13.55 15.37
C ALA A 487 0.91 -13.45 14.93
N PHE A 488 0.01 -13.06 15.83
CA PHE A 488 -1.39 -12.84 15.51
C PHE A 488 -1.58 -11.63 14.59
N VAL A 489 -0.92 -10.51 14.87
CA VAL A 489 -0.95 -9.31 14.02
C VAL A 489 -0.48 -9.66 12.61
N TYR A 490 0.64 -10.36 12.45
CA TYR A 490 1.19 -10.74 11.14
C TYR A 490 0.37 -11.78 10.38
N ARG A 491 -0.55 -12.48 11.05
CA ARG A 491 -1.40 -13.48 10.42
C ARG A 491 -2.80 -12.96 10.10
N GLN A 492 -3.40 -12.24 11.04
CA GLN A 492 -4.83 -11.96 11.03
C GLN A 492 -5.18 -10.57 10.47
N MET A 493 -4.25 -9.62 10.54
CA MET A 493 -4.44 -8.27 10.00
C MET A 493 -4.17 -8.14 8.49
N PRO A 494 -3.17 -8.83 7.89
CA PRO A 494 -2.97 -8.75 6.45
C PRO A 494 -4.20 -9.27 5.70
N ASN A 495 -4.50 -8.66 4.55
CA ASN A 495 -5.53 -9.15 3.64
C ASN A 495 -5.06 -10.34 2.78
N VAL A 496 -3.88 -10.91 3.10
CA VAL A 496 -3.29 -12.07 2.45
C VAL A 496 -3.22 -13.26 3.40
N ARG A 497 -3.28 -14.46 2.83
CA ARG A 497 -3.15 -15.70 3.61
C ARG A 497 -1.69 -15.90 4.00
N VAL A 498 -1.36 -15.62 5.26
CA VAL A 498 -0.02 -15.87 5.83
C VAL A 498 0.00 -17.20 6.59
N GLU A 499 0.96 -18.07 6.30
CA GLU A 499 1.16 -19.32 7.04
C GLU A 499 1.61 -19.05 8.49
N TRP A 500 1.20 -19.90 9.42
CA TRP A 500 1.59 -19.78 10.84
C TRP A 500 3.11 -19.83 11.04
N ARG A 501 3.83 -20.55 10.18
CA ARG A 501 5.29 -20.70 10.26
C ARG A 501 6.00 -19.40 9.95
N ASP A 502 5.55 -18.69 8.92
CA ASP A 502 6.12 -17.41 8.51
C ASP A 502 5.76 -16.30 9.49
N ALA A 503 4.52 -16.28 9.98
CA ALA A 503 4.08 -15.36 11.03
C ALA A 503 4.88 -15.54 12.34
N ALA A 504 5.15 -16.79 12.75
CA ALA A 504 5.95 -17.09 13.94
C ALA A 504 7.44 -16.73 13.77
N PHE A 505 7.98 -16.92 12.56
CA PHE A 505 9.35 -16.49 12.27
C PHE A 505 9.47 -14.96 12.30
N GLY A 506 8.51 -14.25 11.69
CA GLY A 506 8.43 -12.80 11.73
C GLY A 506 8.27 -12.27 13.16
N SER A 507 7.43 -12.90 13.98
CA SER A 507 7.24 -12.47 15.38
C SER A 507 8.50 -12.62 16.21
N MET A 508 9.31 -13.67 15.98
CA MET A 508 10.59 -13.85 16.66
C MET A 508 11.55 -12.67 16.42
N ILE A 509 11.61 -12.22 15.17
CA ILE A 509 12.42 -11.05 14.78
C ILE A 509 11.84 -9.78 15.43
N ALA A 510 10.51 -9.62 15.39
CA ALA A 510 9.83 -8.47 15.96
C ALA A 510 10.06 -8.33 17.47
N ILE A 511 10.03 -9.44 18.22
CA ILE A 511 10.36 -9.45 19.66
C ILE A 511 11.80 -8.99 19.88
N GLY A 512 12.75 -9.48 19.08
CA GLY A 512 14.15 -9.07 19.18
C GLY A 512 14.31 -7.56 18.99
N LEU A 513 13.67 -7.00 17.96
CA LEU A 513 13.66 -5.56 17.72
C LEU A 513 12.94 -4.80 18.85
N PHE A 514 11.84 -5.34 19.36
CA PHE A 514 11.07 -4.74 20.46
C PHE A 514 11.89 -4.68 21.75
N GLU A 515 12.64 -5.73 22.09
CA GLU A 515 13.54 -5.72 23.24
C GLU A 515 14.64 -4.68 23.08
N VAL A 516 15.26 -4.59 21.89
CA VAL A 516 16.27 -3.56 21.60
C VAL A 516 15.69 -2.16 21.73
N ALA A 517 14.50 -1.91 21.16
CA ALA A 517 13.82 -0.62 21.24
C ALA A 517 13.47 -0.26 22.70
N LYS A 518 12.98 -1.23 23.48
CA LYS A 518 12.64 -1.06 24.90
C LYS A 518 13.86 -0.68 25.74
N HIS A 519 14.95 -1.44 25.61
CA HIS A 519 16.19 -1.13 26.34
C HIS A 519 16.79 0.20 25.89
N GLY A 520 16.73 0.50 24.58
CA GLY A 520 17.13 1.79 24.04
C GLY A 520 16.31 2.96 24.59
N PHE A 521 14.99 2.78 24.77
CA PHE A 521 14.13 3.77 25.39
C PHE A 521 14.49 4.03 26.86
N PHE A 522 14.69 2.97 27.66
CA PHE A 522 15.12 3.14 29.05
C PHE A 522 16.48 3.82 29.17
N TRP A 523 17.42 3.46 28.29
CA TRP A 523 18.73 4.13 28.22
C TRP A 523 18.59 5.62 27.86
N PHE A 524 17.70 5.96 26.91
CA PHE A 524 17.41 7.35 26.55
C PHE A 524 16.81 8.15 27.72
N ILE A 525 15.85 7.57 28.45
CA ILE A 525 15.24 8.22 29.62
C ILE A 525 16.29 8.43 30.72
N ASP A 526 17.12 7.44 31.03
CA ASP A 526 18.19 7.58 32.02
C ASP A 526 19.16 8.71 31.64
N LEU A 527 19.56 8.77 30.36
CA LEU A 527 20.38 9.87 29.85
C LEU A 527 19.69 11.24 29.98
N ALA A 528 18.39 11.31 29.72
CA ALA A 528 17.59 12.53 29.80
C ALA A 528 17.38 13.00 31.25
N THR A 529 17.10 12.09 32.18
CA THR A 529 16.88 12.39 33.60
C THR A 529 18.18 12.74 34.32
N ASN A 530 19.30 12.11 33.96
CA ASN A 530 20.60 12.36 34.58
C ASN A 530 21.28 13.64 34.03
N ARG A 531 20.76 14.22 32.93
CA ARG A 531 21.15 15.54 32.40
C ARG A 531 19.96 16.49 32.37
N ASN A 532 19.68 17.10 33.51
CA ASN A 532 18.68 18.14 33.78
C ASN A 532 18.80 19.44 32.94
N VAL A 533 19.25 19.39 31.68
CA VAL A 533 19.74 20.56 30.93
C VAL A 533 19.16 20.73 29.52
N VAL A 534 18.48 19.75 28.92
CA VAL A 534 18.07 19.92 27.50
C VAL A 534 16.67 20.50 27.30
N TYR A 535 15.73 20.24 28.21
CA TYR A 535 14.44 20.93 28.24
C TYR A 535 14.18 21.34 29.68
N GLY A 536 14.25 22.64 29.95
CA GLY A 536 14.03 23.20 31.30
C GLY A 536 12.65 22.85 31.88
N PRO A 537 12.37 23.24 33.14
CA PRO A 537 11.10 22.91 33.79
C PRO A 537 9.97 23.55 32.99
N ILE A 538 9.09 22.70 32.44
CA ILE A 538 7.77 23.10 31.97
C ILE A 538 6.82 23.21 33.15
#